data_AF-A0A5J4P802-F1
#
_entry.id   AF-A0A5J4P802-F1
#
_cell.length_a   1.000
_cell.length_b   1.000
_cell.length_c   1.000
_cell.angle_alpha   90.00
_cell.angle_beta   90.00
_cell.angle_gamma   90.00
#
_symmetry.space_group_name_H-M   'P 1'
#
loop_
_entity.id
_entity.type
_entity.pdbx_description
1 polymer ?
#
loop_
_entity_poly.entity_id
_entity_poly.type
_entity_poly.pdbx_seq_one_letter_code
_entity_poly.pdbx_strand_id
1 'polypeptide(L)'
;MTRQEATEFFPVYFELQDKKKGLYDQIAQLMHQQGRKENVTEAQYEEMIEKASGLRAAQEELERVYYEKFKKILSYKKIYLVQRAEMHFNRELLKIMNK
;
A
#
# COMPACT_ATOMS: atom_id res chain seq x y z
N MET A 1 20.46 -4.48 9.64
CA MET A 1 19.87 -5.82 9.82
C MET A 1 20.98 -6.84 9.77
N THR A 2 20.82 -8.00 10.41
CA THR A 2 21.74 -9.13 10.22
C THR A 2 21.43 -9.82 8.88
N ARG A 3 22.36 -10.65 8.40
CA ARG A 3 22.15 -11.41 7.15
C ARG A 3 20.96 -12.37 7.25
N GLN A 4 20.76 -12.98 8.42
CA GLN A 4 19.62 -13.86 8.67
C GLN A 4 18.30 -13.09 8.67
N GLU A 5 18.22 -11.99 9.43
CA GLU A 5 17.02 -11.13 9.44
C GLU A 5 16.66 -10.63 8.05
N ALA A 6 17.65 -10.23 7.24
CA ALA A 6 17.42 -9.79 5.86
C ALA A 6 16.85 -10.92 4.99
N THR A 7 17.40 -12.13 5.12
CA THR A 7 16.97 -13.30 4.35
C THR A 7 15.52 -13.68 4.64
N GLU A 8 15.07 -13.52 5.88
CA GLU A 8 13.69 -13.80 6.29
C GLU A 8 12.74 -12.62 6.02
N PHE A 9 13.20 -11.38 6.22
CA PHE A 9 12.37 -10.18 6.12
C PHE A 9 12.02 -9.81 4.68
N PHE A 10 13.01 -9.74 3.78
CA PHE A 10 12.79 -9.20 2.43
C PHE A 10 11.74 -9.97 1.61
N PRO A 11 11.68 -11.32 1.64
CA PRO A 11 10.61 -12.06 0.97
C PRO A 11 9.21 -11.65 1.45
N VAL A 12 9.02 -11.53 2.78
CA VAL A 12 7.75 -11.11 3.39
C VAL A 12 7.44 -9.66 3.05
N TYR A 13 8.46 -8.80 3.04
CA TYR A 13 8.32 -7.40 2.65
C TYR A 13 7.90 -7.25 1.19
N PHE A 14 8.55 -7.93 0.26
CA PHE A 14 8.20 -7.85 -1.17
C PHE A 14 6.81 -8.42 -1.44
N GLU A 15 6.42 -9.51 -0.77
CA GLU A 15 5.06 -10.03 -0.88
C GLU A 15 4.01 -8.98 -0.44
N LEU A 16 4.29 -8.22 0.63
CA LEU A 16 3.43 -7.10 1.03
C LEU A 16 3.39 -6.00 -0.05
N GLN A 17 4.54 -5.59 -0.58
CA GLN A 17 4.60 -4.54 -1.60
C GLN A 17 3.84 -4.93 -2.88
N ASP A 18 3.98 -6.16 -3.34
CA ASP A 18 3.27 -6.66 -4.53
C ASP A 18 1.75 -6.66 -4.32
N LYS A 19 1.29 -7.11 -3.14
CA LYS A 19 -0.14 -7.08 -2.78
C LYS A 19 -0.67 -5.65 -2.65
N LYS A 20 0.08 -4.75 -2.01
CA LYS A 20 -0.26 -3.33 -1.90
C LYS A 20 -0.38 -2.70 -3.28
N LYS A 21 0.58 -2.96 -4.17
CA LYS A 21 0.55 -2.48 -5.56
C LYS A 21 -0.73 -2.91 -6.28
N GLY A 22 -1.12 -4.18 -6.17
CA GLY A 22 -2.36 -4.66 -6.77
C GLY A 22 -3.61 -3.90 -6.30
N LEU A 23 -3.70 -3.60 -5.00
CA LEU A 23 -4.80 -2.79 -4.45
C LEU A 23 -4.74 -1.34 -4.93
N TYR A 24 -3.54 -0.74 -4.96
CA TYR A 24 -3.35 0.62 -5.47
C TYR A 24 -3.72 0.74 -6.95
N ASP A 25 -3.33 -0.21 -7.78
CA ASP A 25 -3.65 -0.24 -9.21
C ASP A 25 -5.16 -0.32 -9.42
N GLN A 26 -5.88 -1.12 -8.61
CA GLN A 26 -7.35 -1.18 -8.65
C GLN A 26 -7.99 0.15 -8.24
N ILE A 27 -7.54 0.77 -7.14
CA ILE A 27 -8.04 2.08 -6.72
C ILE A 27 -7.77 3.14 -7.80
N ALA A 28 -6.55 3.16 -8.35
CA ALA A 28 -6.17 4.08 -9.43
C ALA A 28 -7.03 3.87 -10.67
N GLN A 29 -7.29 2.62 -11.06
CA GLN A 29 -8.16 2.30 -12.20
C GLN A 29 -9.58 2.83 -12.00
N LEU A 30 -10.17 2.60 -10.81
CA LEU A 30 -11.49 3.12 -10.46
C LEU A 30 -11.48 4.66 -10.56
N MET A 31 -10.59 5.33 -9.84
CA MET A 31 -10.60 6.78 -9.71
C MET A 31 -10.21 7.52 -11.00
N HIS A 32 -9.32 6.97 -11.82
CA HIS A 32 -8.82 7.65 -13.02
C HIS A 32 -9.58 7.29 -14.30
N GLN A 33 -10.06 6.05 -14.46
CA GLN A 33 -10.72 5.62 -15.70
C GLN A 33 -12.23 5.77 -15.66
N GLN A 34 -12.88 5.50 -14.53
CA GLN A 34 -14.34 5.50 -14.47
C GLN A 34 -14.90 6.90 -14.19
N GLY A 35 -14.23 7.70 -13.34
CA GLY A 35 -14.70 9.04 -12.97
C GLY A 35 -14.50 10.13 -14.04
N ARG A 36 -13.83 9.80 -15.16
CA ARG A 36 -13.63 10.71 -16.30
C ARG A 36 -14.55 10.42 -17.48
N LYS A 37 -15.48 9.47 -17.36
CA LYS A 37 -16.44 9.17 -18.42
C LYS A 37 -17.46 10.31 -18.48
N GLU A 38 -17.73 10.81 -19.68
CA GLU A 38 -18.88 11.67 -19.91
C GLU A 38 -20.13 10.82 -19.64
N ASN A 39 -20.95 11.21 -18.65
CA ASN A 39 -22.18 10.56 -18.18
C ASN A 39 -22.07 9.53 -17.03
N VAL A 40 -21.21 9.75 -16.04
CA VAL A 40 -21.29 9.01 -14.76
C VAL A 40 -22.44 9.55 -13.91
N THR A 41 -23.31 8.67 -13.40
CA THR A 41 -24.41 9.04 -12.49
C THR A 41 -23.97 9.11 -11.03
N GLU A 42 -24.74 9.77 -10.16
CA GLU A 42 -24.44 9.84 -8.72
C GLU A 42 -24.31 8.45 -8.08
N ALA A 43 -25.20 7.52 -8.44
CA ALA A 43 -25.13 6.13 -7.94
C ALA A 43 -23.85 5.40 -8.38
N GLN A 44 -23.32 5.71 -9.57
CA GLN A 44 -22.04 5.16 -10.02
C GLN A 44 -20.86 5.78 -9.28
N TYR A 45 -20.92 7.07 -8.96
CA TYR A 45 -19.93 7.71 -8.08
C TYR A 45 -19.94 7.11 -6.68
N GLU A 46 -21.12 6.89 -6.10
CA GLU A 46 -21.29 6.22 -4.81
C GLU A 46 -20.63 4.83 -4.82
N GLU A 47 -20.98 3.98 -5.78
CA GLU A 47 -20.41 2.63 -5.92
C GLU A 47 -18.86 2.67 -6.05
N MET A 48 -18.33 3.62 -6.81
CA MET A 48 -16.89 3.79 -6.98
C MET A 48 -16.19 4.21 -5.69
N ILE A 49 -16.77 5.18 -4.96
CA ILE A 49 -16.22 5.67 -3.69
C ILE A 49 -16.28 4.58 -2.64
N GLU A 50 -17.39 3.84 -2.53
CA GLU A 50 -17.53 2.72 -1.60
C GLU A 50 -16.52 1.60 -1.91
N LYS A 51 -16.39 1.20 -3.18
CA LYS A 51 -15.38 0.22 -3.60
C LYS A 51 -13.96 0.67 -3.26
N ALA A 52 -13.62 1.93 -3.58
CA ALA A 52 -12.31 2.47 -3.25
C ALA A 52 -12.07 2.51 -1.73
N SER A 53 -13.11 2.82 -0.93
CA SER A 53 -13.05 2.77 0.54
C SER A 53 -12.79 1.34 1.04
N GLY A 54 -13.51 0.35 0.50
CA GLY A 54 -13.30 -1.06 0.82
C GLY A 54 -11.89 -1.54 0.49
N LEU A 55 -11.34 -1.14 -0.65
CA LEU A 55 -9.96 -1.47 -1.03
C LEU A 55 -8.92 -0.83 -0.08
N ARG A 56 -9.14 0.41 0.38
CA ARG A 56 -8.28 1.05 1.40
C ARG A 56 -8.35 0.30 2.74
N ALA A 57 -9.54 -0.13 3.16
CA ALA A 57 -9.70 -0.95 4.35
C ALA A 57 -8.98 -2.31 4.22
N ALA A 58 -9.06 -2.94 3.05
CA ALA A 58 -8.33 -4.17 2.76
C ALA A 58 -6.80 -3.97 2.80
N GLN A 59 -6.32 -2.81 2.35
CA GLN A 59 -4.90 -2.46 2.46
C GLN A 59 -4.45 -2.31 3.92
N GLU A 60 -5.23 -1.61 4.75
CA GLU A 60 -4.94 -1.46 6.19
C GLU A 60 -4.90 -2.83 6.90
N GLU A 61 -5.87 -3.70 6.62
CA GLU A 61 -5.90 -5.05 7.19
C GLU A 61 -4.69 -5.88 6.73
N LEU A 62 -4.31 -5.76 5.46
CA LEU A 62 -3.11 -6.39 4.94
C LEU A 62 -1.86 -5.91 5.68
N GLU A 63 -1.71 -4.61 5.91
CA GLU A 63 -0.57 -4.07 6.65
C GLU A 63 -0.51 -4.59 8.10
N ARG A 64 -1.66 -4.73 8.77
CA ARG A 64 -1.75 -5.33 10.11
C ARG A 64 -1.30 -6.79 10.13
N VAL A 65 -1.75 -7.60 9.18
CA VAL A 65 -1.35 -9.01 9.07
C VAL A 65 0.17 -9.14 8.86
N TYR A 66 0.76 -8.28 8.03
CA TYR A 66 2.20 -8.33 7.77
C TYR A 66 3.02 -7.74 8.91
N TYR A 67 2.50 -6.78 9.67
CA TYR A 67 3.12 -6.33 10.91
C TYR A 67 3.30 -7.47 11.91
N GLU A 68 2.30 -8.35 12.06
CA GLU A 68 2.43 -9.56 12.89
C GLU A 68 3.54 -10.50 12.39
N LYS A 69 3.77 -10.59 11.07
CA LYS A 69 4.91 -11.33 10.50
C LYS A 69 6.23 -10.65 10.79
N PHE A 70 6.32 -9.32 10.62
CA PHE A 70 7.55 -8.56 10.84
C PHE A 70 8.03 -8.61 12.28
N LYS A 71 7.12 -8.55 13.27
CA LYS A 71 7.47 -8.67 14.70
C LYS A 71 8.15 -9.99 15.07
N LYS A 72 7.92 -11.06 14.29
CA LYS A 72 8.58 -12.36 14.50
C LYS A 72 10.02 -12.39 13.98
N ILE A 73 10.37 -11.48 13.06
CA ILE A 73 11.65 -11.45 12.36
C ILE A 73 12.53 -10.30 12.86
N LEU A 74 11.93 -9.14 13.15
CA LEU A 74 12.62 -7.90 13.47
C LEU A 74 12.22 -7.35 14.84
N SER A 75 13.18 -6.68 15.49
CA SER A 75 12.87 -5.88 16.67
C SER A 75 12.05 -4.64 16.32
N TYR A 76 11.27 -4.14 17.27
CA TYR A 76 10.45 -2.92 17.10
C TYR A 76 11.25 -1.71 16.61
N LYS A 77 12.49 -1.53 17.06
CA LYS A 77 13.39 -0.47 16.57
C LYS A 77 13.65 -0.59 15.07
N LYS A 78 13.84 -1.81 14.56
CA LYS A 78 14.09 -2.05 13.13
C LYS A 78 12.81 -1.86 12.31
N ILE A 79 11.67 -2.32 12.81
CA ILE A 79 10.36 -2.09 12.18
C ILE A 79 10.09 -0.59 12.05
N TYR A 80 10.31 0.19 13.11
CA TYR A 80 10.20 1.65 13.08
C TYR A 80 11.10 2.28 11.99
N LEU A 81 12.35 1.82 11.87
CA LEU A 81 13.26 2.32 10.84
C LEU A 81 12.80 1.98 9.42
N VAL A 82 12.24 0.78 9.21
CA VAL A 82 11.64 0.40 7.92
C VAL A 82 10.48 1.34 7.58
N GLN A 83 9.51 1.51 8.48
CA GLN A 83 8.36 2.39 8.24
C GLN A 83 8.80 3.84 7.96
N ARG A 84 9.75 4.36 8.74
CA ARG A 84 10.31 5.70 8.50
C ARG A 84 10.99 5.81 7.14
N ALA A 85 11.71 4.77 6.70
CA ALA A 85 12.34 4.74 5.38
C ALA A 85 11.29 4.71 4.26
N GLU A 86 10.20 3.94 4.41
CA GLU A 86 9.09 3.91 3.46
C GLU A 86 8.38 5.27 3.35
N MET A 87 8.09 5.94 4.47
CA MET A 87 7.49 7.27 4.46
C MET A 87 8.37 8.28 3.71
N HIS A 88 9.68 8.22 3.93
CA HIS A 88 10.63 9.06 3.21
C HIS A 88 10.65 8.74 1.71
N PHE A 89 10.73 7.45 1.36
CA PHE A 89 10.72 7.00 -0.03
C PHE A 89 9.46 7.45 -0.78
N ASN A 90 8.28 7.24 -0.20
CA ASN A 90 7.01 7.66 -0.79
C ASN A 90 6.95 9.17 -1.01
N ARG A 91 7.46 9.96 -0.05
CA ARG A 91 7.56 11.42 -0.19
C ARG A 91 8.48 11.83 -1.34
N GLU A 92 9.63 11.18 -1.49
CA GLU A 92 10.56 11.49 -2.58
C GLU A 92 9.98 11.09 -3.94
N LEU A 93 9.26 9.97 -4.04
CA LEU A 93 8.56 9.58 -5.27
C LEU A 93 7.55 10.63 -5.71
N LEU A 94 6.73 11.15 -4.78
CA LEU A 94 5.76 12.21 -5.09
C LEU A 94 6.44 13.50 -5.61
N LYS A 95 7.63 13.83 -5.13
CA LYS A 95 8.39 14.99 -5.64
C LYS A 95 8.86 14.78 -7.09
N ILE A 96 9.23 13.56 -7.45
CA ILE A 96 9.65 13.22 -8.81
C ILE A 96 8.46 13.29 -9.77
N MET A 97 7.28 12.82 -9.34
CA MET A 97 6.06 12.83 -10.16
C MET A 97 5.48 14.23 -10.41
N ASN A 98 5.83 15.22 -9.57
CA ASN A 98 5.38 16.61 -9.69
C ASN A 98 6.37 17.52 -10.45
N LYS A 99 7.43 16.95 -11.05
CA LYS A 99 8.35 17.62 -11.96
C LYS A 99 8.12 17.16 -13.38
#